data_AF-A0A2M6X9Q0-F1
#
_entry.id   AF-A0A2M6X9Q0-F1
#
_cell.length_a   1.000
_cell.length_b   1.000
_cell.length_c   1.000
_cell.angle_alpha   90.00
_cell.angle_beta   90.00
_cell.angle_gamma   90.00
#
_symmetry.space_group_name_H-M   'P 1'
#
loop_
_entity.id
_entity.type
_entity.pdbx_description
1 polymer ?
#
loop_
_entity_poly.entity_id
_entity_poly.type
_entity_poly.pdbx_seq_one_letter_code
_entity_poly.pdbx_strand_id
1 'polypeptide(L)' 'MLDINDLKIGVNVEYNGEPYAVIVSRHVKIGRGGAVLQTKLKNLITGSLISKNFKGSDKFPEADIAK' A
#
# COMPACT_ATOMS: atom_id res chain seq x y z
N MET A 1 -10.13 6.27 -6.14
CA MET A 1 -9.63 4.90 -5.87
C MET A 1 -8.22 4.86 -6.42
N LEU A 2 -7.22 4.67 -5.57
CA LEU A 2 -5.84 4.56 -6.00
C LEU A 2 -5.61 3.18 -6.61
N ASP A 3 -4.98 3.15 -7.78
CA ASP A 3 -4.47 1.93 -8.37
C ASP A 3 -3.07 1.61 -7.80
N ILE A 4 -2.60 0.39 -8.04
CA ILE A 4 -1.26 -0.05 -7.63
C ILE A 4 -0.13 0.85 -8.16
N ASN A 5 -0.37 1.58 -9.26
CA ASN A 5 0.61 2.51 -9.82
C ASN A 5 0.74 3.80 -9.00
N ASP A 6 -0.30 4.18 -8.25
CA ASP A 6 -0.28 5.35 -7.39
C ASP A 6 0.23 5.03 -5.98
N LEU A 7 0.33 3.75 -5.62
CA LEU A 7 0.98 3.24 -4.40
C LEU A 7 2.51 3.41 -4.45
N LYS A 8 2.95 4.65 -4.26
CA LYS A 8 4.36 5.04 -4.16
C LYS A 8 4.79 5.24 -2.71
N ILE A 9 6.10 5.23 -2.49
CA ILE A 9 6.68 5.56 -1.19
C ILE A 9 6.26 6.98 -0.80
N GLY A 10 5.76 7.14 0.42
CA GLY A 10 5.26 8.40 0.95
C GLY A 10 3.75 8.59 0.84
N VAL A 11 3.03 7.70 0.13
CA VAL A 11 1.57 7.75 0.08
C VAL A 11 0.98 7.22 1.39
N ASN A 12 -0.07 7.89 1.85
CA ASN A 12 -0.83 7.51 3.01
C ASN A 12 -2.03 6.67 2.57
N VAL A 13 -2.18 5.49 3.14
CA VAL A 13 -3.28 4.56 2.86
C VAL A 13 -4.00 4.23 4.14
N GLU A 14 -5.32 4.16 4.08
CA GLU A 14 -6.11 3.74 5.23
C GLU A 14 -6.23 2.23 5.17
N TYR A 15 -5.83 1.58 6.25
CA TYR A 15 -5.92 0.14 6.36
C TYR A 15 -6.49 -0.24 7.73
N ASN A 16 -7.61 -0.96 7.72
CA ASN A 16 -8.36 -1.32 8.93
C ASN A 16 -8.79 -0.11 9.79
N GLY A 17 -9.07 1.04 9.17
CA GLY A 17 -9.46 2.26 9.88
C GLY A 17 -8.32 2.99 10.59
N GLU A 18 -7.07 2.56 10.36
CA GLU A 18 -5.88 3.29 10.81
C GLU A 18 -5.10 3.84 9.60
N PRO A 19 -4.44 5.00 9.76
CA PRO A 19 -3.60 5.58 8.72
C PRO A 19 -2.22 4.91 8.69
N TYR A 20 -1.84 4.39 7.54
CA TYR A 20 -0.54 3.82 7.27
C TYR A 20 0.20 4.62 6.18
N ALA A 21 1.50 4.79 6.32
CA ALA A 21 2.37 5.32 5.27
C ALA A 21 3.09 4.20 4.52
N VAL A 22 3.09 4.27 3.20
CA VAL A 22 3.87 3.37 2.34
C VAL A 22 5.33 3.76 2.44
N ILE A 23 6.14 2.85 2.99
CA ILE A 23 7.59 3.03 3.11
C ILE A 23 8.35 2.28 2.02
N VAL A 24 7.78 1.21 1.49
CA VAL A 24 8.36 0.43 0.39
C VAL A 24 7.22 0.00 -0.51
N SER A 25 7.39 0.16 -1.82
CA SER A 25 6.57 -0.51 -2.82
C SER A 25 7.46 -1.22 -3.84
N ARG A 26 7.17 -2.49 -4.09
CA ARG A 26 7.92 -3.36 -5.00
C ARG A 26 6.96 -4.06 -5.93
N HIS A 27 7.05 -3.70 -7.20
CA HIS A 27 6.29 -4.34 -8.25
C HIS A 27 7.00 -5.65 -8.64
N VAL A 28 6.40 -6.79 -8.32
CA VAL A 28 6.90 -8.12 -8.65
C VAL A 28 6.00 -8.72 -9.73
N LYS A 29 6.56 -8.98 -10.90
CA LYS A 29 5.86 -9.69 -11.97
C LYS A 29 6.01 -11.19 -11.74
N ILE A 30 4.91 -11.91 -11.57
CA ILE A 30 4.91 -13.37 -11.42
C ILE A 30 4.61 -13.96 -12.80
N GLY A 31 5.61 -14.62 -13.41
CA GLY A 31 5.64 -14.93 -14.84
C GLY A 31 4.35 -15.50 -15.45
N ARG A 32 3.67 -16.44 -14.76
CA ARG A 32 2.42 -17.09 -15.24
C ARG A 32 1.14 -16.68 -14.49
N GLY A 33 1.20 -15.74 -13.55
CA GLY A 33 0.10 -15.50 -12.58
C GLY A 33 -0.29 -14.04 -12.34
N GLY A 34 0.27 -13.10 -13.10
CA GLY A 34 -0.03 -11.67 -12.97
C GLY A 34 1.02 -10.90 -12.17
N ALA A 35 0.70 -9.65 -11.84
CA ALA A 35 1.60 -8.77 -11.11
C ALA A 35 1.13 -8.57 -9.67
N VAL A 36 2.09 -8.62 -8.75
CA VAL A 36 1.89 -8.41 -7.31
C VAL A 36 2.72 -7.23 -6.87
N LEU A 37 2.09 -6.26 -6.21
CA LEU A 37 2.77 -5.19 -5.51
C LEU A 37 3.01 -5.62 -4.06
N GLN A 38 4.26 -5.90 -3.72
CA GLN A 38 4.67 -6.04 -2.33
C GLN A 38 4.89 -4.65 -1.75
N THR A 39 4.13 -4.31 -0.71
CA THR A 39 4.29 -3.05 -0.01
C THR A 39 4.63 -3.28 1.45
N LYS A 40 5.42 -2.37 2.00
CA LYS A 40 5.55 -2.22 3.45
C LYS A 40 4.86 -0.94 3.85
N LEU A 41 4.01 -1.07 4.85
CA LEU A 41 3.20 -0.01 5.40
C LEU A 41 3.67 0.21 6.84
N LYS A 42 3.78 1.48 7.23
CA LYS A 42 4.09 1.89 8.60
C LYS A 42 2.88 2.60 9.18
N ASN A 43 2.33 2.07 10.26
CA ASN A 43 1.24 2.70 10.99
C ASN A 43 1.73 4.05 11.53
N LEU A 44 0.97 5.12 11.30
CA LEU A 44 1.34 6.46 11.73
C LEU A 44 0.89 6.77 13.17
N ILE A 45 -0.05 5.99 13.71
CA ILE A 45 -0.50 6.07 15.10
C ILE A 45 0.41 5.25 15.99
N THR A 46 0.59 3.97 15.67
CA THR A 46 1.32 3.01 16.54
C THR A 46 2.80 2.86 16.19
N GLY A 47 3.22 3.31 15.00
CA GLY A 47 4.58 3.11 14.49
C GLY A 47 4.86 1.69 13.96
N SER A 48 3.89 0.78 14.02
CA SER A 48 4.02 -0.62 13.62
C SER A 48 4.31 -0.77 12.13
N LEU A 49 5.25 -1.65 11.76
CA LEU A 49 5.52 -2.00 10.37
C LEU A 49 4.77 -3.27 9.99
N ILE A 50 3.97 -3.19 8.93
CA ILE A 50 3.30 -4.36 8.34
C ILE A 50 3.72 -4.51 6.88
N SER A 51 3.80 -5.75 6.42
CA SER A 51 4.08 -6.06 5.01
C SER A 51 2.82 -6.64 4.39
N LYS A 52 2.37 -6.06 3.29
CA LYS A 52 1.17 -6.53 2.59
C LYS A 52 1.37 -6.62 1.09
N ASN A 53 0.86 -7.70 0.52
CA ASN A 53 0.97 -8.00 -0.89
C ASN A 53 -0.38 -7.71 -1.54
N PHE A 54 -0.36 -6.91 -2.59
CA PHE A 54 -1.53 -6.49 -3.33
C PHE A 54 -1.46 -7.03 -4.75
N LYS A 55 -2.58 -7.49 -5.31
CA LYS A 55 -2.63 -7.94 -6.71
C LYS A 55 -3.02 -6.75 -7.59
N GLY A 56 -2.63 -6.77 -8.86
CA GLY A 56 -2.92 -5.72 -9.85
C GLY A 56 -4.39 -5.27 -9.97
N SER A 57 -5.34 -6.04 -9.42
CA SER A 57 -6.78 -5.74 -9.44
C SER A 57 -7.33 -5.21 -8.11
N ASP A 58 -6.53 -5.21 -7.04
CA ASP A 58 -6.95 -4.66 -5.75
C ASP A 58 -6.91 -3.13 -5.79
N LYS A 59 -8.02 -2.52 -5.36
CA LYS A 59 -8.16 -1.06 -5.23
C LYS A 59 -8.16 -0.69 -3.76
N PHE A 60 -7.51 0.42 -3.42
CA PHE A 60 -7.40 0.89 -2.03
C PHE A 60 -8.01 2.29 -1.87
N PRO A 61 -8.65 2.56 -0.73
CA PRO A 61 -8.94 3.92 -0.32
C PRO A 61 -7.62 4.63 0.01
N GLU A 62 -7.46 5.84 -0.53
CA GLU A 62 -6.42 6.77 -0.08
C GLU A 62 -6.74 7.17 1.36
N ALA A 63 -5.75 7.14 2.26
CA ALA A 63 -5.93 7.85 3.53
C ALA A 63 -5.70 9.32 3.25
N ASP A 64 -6.79 10.07 3.18
CA ASP A 64 -6.74 11.52 3.30
C ASP A 64 -6.34 11.85 4.74
N ILE A 65 -5.03 11.88 5.00
CA ILE A 65 -4.52 12.54 6.20
C ILE A 65 -4.61 14.02 5.92
N ALA A 66 -5.80 14.58 6.13
CA ALA A 66 -5.98 16.01 6.24
C ALA A 66 -5.03 16.49 7.35
N LYS A 67 -3.99 17.17 6.92
CA LYS A 67 -2.95 17.75 7.77
C LYS A 67 -3.48 19.00 8.47
#